data_AF-X1BSX0-F1
#
_entry.id   AF-X1BSX0-F1
#
_cell.length_a   1.000
_cell.length_b   1.000
_cell.length_c   1.000
_cell.angle_alpha   90.00
_cell.angle_beta   90.00
_cell.angle_gamma   90.00
#
_symmetry.space_group_name_H-M   'P 1'
#
loop_
_entity.id
_entity.type
_entity.pdbx_description
1 polymer ?
#
loop_
_entity_poly.entity_id
_entity_poly.type
_entity_poly.pdbx_seq_one_letter_code
_entity_poly.pdbx_strand_id
1 'polypeptide(L)'
;MFFEEKGHIYRVKRGRTFTKTQKSSEPLLEFECLTDDDNSRSSHRKGNTQEALDETINIDYDIFCSSLMFGQNDSGKFLTGTDKTRKEMMINILHLEDVVKGCLQEVRDRKNAKLTVIEELQVKINLTKERMDSKDSIAQVKEKIKAQKSLISSFDKERVKHTNKRDKLSSSDKITKVNAIKEEGKTVKLELQSKKEQLDSQTKEWRKLLDDAT
;
A
#
# COMPACT_ATOMS: atom_id res chain seq x y z
N MET A 1 59.06 23.46 -5.02
CA MET A 1 58.08 24.49 -5.37
C MET A 1 57.62 25.15 -4.08
N PHE A 2 57.51 26.48 -4.08
CA PHE A 2 56.92 27.24 -2.99
C PHE A 2 55.61 27.85 -3.49
N PHE A 3 54.58 27.87 -2.65
CA PHE A 3 53.32 28.55 -2.96
C PHE A 3 52.68 29.07 -1.67
N GLU A 4 51.83 30.07 -1.80
CA GLU A 4 51.08 30.66 -0.67
C GLU A 4 49.61 30.27 -0.81
N GLU A 5 48.99 29.82 0.28
CA GLU A 5 47.56 29.54 0.35
C GLU A 5 47.03 29.95 1.72
N LYS A 6 45.94 30.71 1.76
CA LYS A 6 45.31 31.23 3.00
C LYS A 6 46.29 31.94 3.95
N GLY A 7 47.29 32.64 3.41
CA GLY A 7 48.29 33.39 4.18
C GLY A 7 49.41 32.55 4.80
N HIS A 8 49.53 31.27 4.42
CA HIS A 8 50.63 30.39 4.82
C HIS A 8 51.48 30.01 3.62
N ILE A 9 52.81 29.95 3.82
CA ILE A 9 53.76 29.57 2.78
C ILE A 9 54.02 28.07 2.88
N TYR A 10 53.82 27.35 1.77
CA TYR A 10 54.04 25.92 1.68
C TYR A 10 55.20 25.59 0.76
N ARG A 11 55.94 24.53 1.10
CA ARG A 11 57.04 23.96 0.32
C ARG A 11 56.71 22.53 -0.07
N VAL A 12 56.70 22.28 -1.38
CA VAL A 12 56.61 20.93 -1.96
C VAL A 12 57.96 20.56 -2.57
N LYS A 13 58.55 19.46 -2.12
CA LYS A 13 59.70 18.83 -2.78
C LYS A 13 59.24 17.53 -3.44
N ARG A 14 59.47 17.45 -4.76
CA ARG A 14 59.30 16.24 -5.56
C ARG A 14 60.65 15.86 -6.13
N GLY A 15 61.02 14.59 -6.01
CA GLY A 15 62.32 14.11 -6.49
C GLY A 15 62.47 12.60 -6.39
N ARG A 16 63.72 12.16 -6.49
CA ARG A 16 64.10 10.77 -6.28
C ARG A 16 65.33 10.73 -5.39
N THR A 17 65.27 9.93 -4.32
CA THR A 17 66.44 9.61 -3.51
C THR A 17 67.13 8.41 -4.13
N PHE A 18 68.36 8.61 -4.58
CA PHE A 18 69.18 7.54 -5.13
C PHE A 18 69.97 6.88 -4.01
N THR A 19 70.08 5.56 -4.04
CA THR A 19 71.00 4.84 -3.17
C THR A 19 72.44 5.28 -3.44
N LYS A 20 73.37 5.09 -2.48
CA LYS A 20 74.79 5.48 -2.63
C LYS A 20 75.46 4.89 -3.88
N THR A 21 74.94 3.77 -4.38
CA THR A 21 75.39 3.09 -5.60
C THR A 21 74.66 3.52 -6.87
N GLN A 22 73.69 4.44 -6.77
CA GLN A 22 72.79 4.94 -7.84
C GLN A 22 72.02 3.87 -8.64
N LYS A 23 72.04 2.60 -8.19
CA LYS A 23 71.38 1.47 -8.87
C LYS A 23 69.87 1.40 -8.62
N SER A 24 69.38 2.05 -7.58
CA SER A 24 67.96 2.14 -7.28
C SER A 24 67.59 3.56 -6.83
N SER A 25 66.36 3.95 -7.15
CA SER A 25 65.81 5.25 -6.78
C SER A 25 64.46 5.07 -6.10
N GLU A 26 64.27 5.70 -4.94
CA GLU A 26 62.96 5.81 -4.32
C GLU A 26 62.34 7.18 -4.64
N PRO A 27 61.04 7.24 -4.99
CA PRO A 27 60.37 8.53 -5.15
C PRO A 27 60.42 9.30 -3.82
N LEU A 28 60.69 10.60 -3.86
CA LEU A 28 60.61 11.49 -2.71
C LEU A 28 59.48 12.50 -2.95
N LEU A 29 58.55 12.59 -2.00
CA LEU A 29 57.52 13.61 -1.95
C LEU A 29 57.46 14.13 -0.51
N GLU A 30 57.85 15.38 -0.30
CA GLU A 30 57.77 16.08 0.98
C GLU A 30 56.88 17.31 0.82
N PHE A 31 56.00 17.53 1.79
CA PHE A 31 55.13 18.71 1.89
C PHE A 31 55.28 19.31 3.28
N GLU A 32 55.61 20.61 3.34
CA GLU A 32 55.92 21.30 4.58
C GLU A 32 55.26 22.69 4.58
N CYS A 33 54.64 23.08 5.69
CA CYS A 33 54.18 24.45 5.94
C CYS A 33 55.29 25.23 6.67
N LEU A 34 55.65 26.37 6.11
CA LEU A 34 56.65 27.31 6.64
C LEU A 34 55.91 28.45 7.31
N THR A 35 55.63 28.32 8.61
CA THR A 35 55.21 29.43 9.46
C THR A 35 56.43 30.11 10.08
N ASP A 36 56.33 31.38 10.46
CA ASP A 36 57.45 32.22 10.96
C ASP A 36 58.20 31.65 12.18
N ASP A 37 57.64 30.65 12.87
CA ASP A 37 58.37 29.82 13.82
C ASP A 37 58.91 28.57 13.13
N ASP A 38 60.23 28.40 13.18
CA ASP A 38 61.13 27.39 12.61
C ASP A 38 60.77 25.90 12.91
N ASN A 39 59.56 25.63 13.40
CA ASN A 39 58.98 24.31 13.61
C ASN A 39 58.26 23.83 12.34
N SER A 40 59.03 23.40 11.34
CA SER A 40 58.49 22.67 10.20
C SER A 40 57.76 21.41 10.70
N ARG A 41 56.42 21.35 10.56
CA ARG A 41 55.66 20.10 10.77
C ARG A 41 55.87 19.20 9.55
N SER A 42 57.08 18.66 9.42
CA SER A 42 57.46 17.70 8.38
C SER A 42 57.13 16.30 8.87
N SER A 43 55.96 15.82 8.51
CA SER A 43 55.65 14.41 8.59
C SER A 43 54.55 14.19 7.58
N HIS A 44 54.72 13.27 6.63
CA HIS A 44 53.86 12.11 6.48
C HIS A 44 54.30 11.28 5.26
N ARG A 45 53.93 9.99 5.26
CA ARG A 45 54.19 9.05 4.16
C ARG A 45 53.47 9.50 2.89
N LYS A 46 54.00 9.14 1.71
CA LYS A 46 53.52 9.58 0.36
C LYS A 46 52.01 9.66 0.15
N GLY A 47 51.23 8.70 0.66
CA GLY A 47 49.75 8.71 0.54
C GLY A 47 49.15 9.89 1.29
N ASN A 48 49.47 10.01 2.57
CA ASN A 48 49.08 11.12 3.43
C ASN A 48 49.61 12.49 2.93
N THR A 49 50.75 12.53 2.24
CA THR A 49 51.29 13.78 1.67
C THR A 49 50.45 14.29 0.48
N GLN A 50 49.90 13.37 -0.32
CA GLN A 50 49.02 13.74 -1.42
C GLN A 50 47.64 14.16 -0.89
N GLU A 51 47.08 13.42 0.06
CA GLU A 51 45.84 13.79 0.75
C GLU A 51 45.97 15.16 1.43
N ALA A 52 47.08 15.42 2.15
CA ALA A 52 47.33 16.72 2.77
C ALA A 52 47.49 17.85 1.75
N LEU A 53 48.06 17.57 0.58
CA LEU A 53 48.14 18.54 -0.52
C LEU A 53 46.76 18.84 -1.09
N ASP A 54 45.95 17.82 -1.33
CA ASP A 54 44.60 17.94 -1.88
C ASP A 54 43.68 18.67 -0.89
N GLU A 55 43.80 18.41 0.42
CA GLU A 55 43.08 19.14 1.48
C GLU A 55 43.54 20.60 1.62
N THR A 56 44.84 20.87 1.52
CA THR A 56 45.39 22.22 1.73
C THR A 56 45.07 23.14 0.55
N ILE A 57 45.34 22.66 -0.66
CA ILE A 57 45.10 23.41 -1.90
C ILE A 57 43.60 23.39 -2.24
N ASN A 58 42.84 22.42 -1.71
CA ASN A 58 41.40 22.26 -1.89
C ASN A 58 40.98 22.32 -3.37
N ILE A 59 41.87 21.96 -4.29
CA ILE A 59 41.62 21.91 -5.74
C ILE A 59 42.23 20.59 -6.22
N ASP A 60 41.43 19.78 -6.92
CA ASP A 60 41.88 18.55 -7.56
C ASP A 60 43.04 18.85 -8.52
N TYR A 61 44.10 18.03 -8.51
CA TYR A 61 45.28 18.19 -9.36
C TYR A 61 44.92 18.35 -10.85
N ASP A 62 43.94 17.59 -11.35
CA ASP A 62 43.51 17.66 -12.75
C ASP A 62 42.85 19.01 -13.07
N ILE A 63 42.21 19.62 -12.07
CA ILE A 63 41.57 20.93 -12.18
C ILE A 63 42.59 22.04 -12.04
N PHE A 64 43.53 21.94 -11.10
CA PHE A 64 44.67 22.84 -11.02
C PHE A 64 45.42 22.90 -12.36
N CYS A 65 45.64 21.74 -12.99
CA CYS A 65 46.23 21.63 -14.33
C CYS A 65 45.34 22.12 -15.47
N SER A 66 44.02 22.24 -15.26
CA SER A 66 43.07 22.69 -16.29
C SER A 66 42.62 24.15 -16.11
N SER A 67 42.74 24.73 -14.91
CA SER A 67 42.21 26.04 -14.54
C SER A 67 43.29 27.08 -14.21
N LEU A 68 44.37 26.67 -13.53
CA LEU A 68 45.45 27.54 -13.05
C LEU A 68 46.71 27.44 -13.92
N MET A 69 47.04 26.23 -14.35
CA MET A 69 48.16 26.00 -15.26
C MET A 69 47.63 25.80 -16.67
N PHE A 70 47.81 26.79 -17.54
CA PHE A 70 47.53 26.61 -18.96
C PHE A 70 48.63 25.75 -19.61
N GLY A 71 48.60 24.44 -19.33
CA GLY A 71 49.47 23.47 -20.01
C GLY A 71 49.11 23.34 -21.49
N GLN A 72 50.10 23.23 -22.38
CA GLN A 72 49.93 23.18 -23.85
C GLN A 72 48.88 22.17 -24.36
N ASN A 73 48.52 21.13 -23.59
CA ASN A 73 47.56 20.09 -23.98
C ASN A 73 46.25 20.05 -23.15
N ASP A 74 46.20 20.62 -21.94
CA ASP A 74 45.05 20.47 -21.01
C ASP A 74 44.20 21.74 -20.84
N SER A 75 44.79 22.91 -21.11
CA SER A 75 44.11 24.21 -21.23
C SER A 75 42.88 24.17 -22.14
N GLY A 76 42.97 23.33 -23.18
CA GLY A 76 41.93 23.17 -24.17
C GLY A 76 40.71 22.45 -23.62
N LYS A 77 40.82 21.57 -22.62
CA LYS A 77 39.71 20.68 -22.23
C LYS A 77 38.49 21.43 -21.71
N PHE A 78 38.66 22.60 -21.10
CA PHE A 78 37.52 23.44 -20.74
C PHE A 78 36.85 24.09 -21.97
N LEU A 79 37.61 24.40 -23.02
CA LEU A 79 37.11 25.06 -24.24
C LEU A 79 36.67 24.08 -25.34
N THR A 80 37.31 22.93 -25.44
CA THR A 80 37.13 21.89 -26.47
C THR A 80 36.48 20.62 -25.93
N GLY A 81 36.35 20.49 -24.61
CA GLY A 81 35.68 19.36 -23.97
C GLY A 81 34.16 19.39 -24.17
N THR A 82 33.55 18.22 -23.97
CA THR A 82 32.09 18.07 -24.06
C THR A 82 31.38 18.85 -22.95
N ASP A 83 30.10 19.19 -23.13
CA ASP A 83 29.27 19.85 -22.11
C ASP A 83 29.30 19.15 -20.76
N LYS A 84 29.37 17.80 -20.77
CA LYS A 84 29.52 17.00 -19.56
C LYS A 84 30.83 17.29 -18.84
N THR A 85 31.95 17.26 -19.58
CA THR A 85 33.28 17.54 -19.04
C THR A 85 33.37 18.96 -18.47
N ARG A 86 32.82 19.95 -19.19
CA ARG A 86 32.77 21.35 -18.72
C ARG A 86 31.94 21.49 -17.45
N LYS A 87 30.79 20.81 -17.37
CA LYS A 87 29.94 20.78 -16.19
C LYS A 87 30.64 20.15 -14.99
N GLU A 88 31.29 19.02 -15.16
CA GLU A 88 32.06 18.36 -14.09
C GLU A 88 33.20 19.26 -13.59
N MET A 89 33.94 19.90 -14.50
CA MET A 89 34.97 20.88 -14.14
C MET A 89 34.39 22.07 -13.36
N MET A 90 33.26 22.63 -13.78
CA MET A 90 32.62 23.75 -13.06
C MET A 90 32.11 23.35 -11.68
N ILE A 91 31.52 22.16 -11.55
CA ILE A 91 31.05 21.65 -10.25
C ILE A 91 32.22 21.58 -9.28
N ASN A 92 33.36 21.08 -9.74
CA ASN A 92 34.50 20.87 -8.87
C ASN A 92 35.29 22.16 -8.58
N ILE A 93 35.40 23.10 -9.54
CA ILE A 93 36.01 24.43 -9.32
C ILE A 93 35.22 25.24 -8.29
N LEU A 94 33.89 25.14 -8.34
CA LEU A 94 32.99 25.91 -7.47
C LEU A 94 32.60 25.15 -6.20
N HIS A 95 33.14 23.96 -5.98
CA HIS A 95 32.80 23.08 -4.85
C HIS A 95 31.29 22.83 -4.68
N LEU A 96 30.61 22.54 -5.79
CA LEU A 96 29.17 22.31 -5.84
C LEU A 96 28.80 20.82 -5.77
N GLU A 97 29.73 19.93 -5.45
CA GLU A 97 29.53 18.48 -5.43
C GLU A 97 28.37 18.10 -4.51
N ASP A 98 28.34 18.69 -3.32
CA ASP A 98 27.31 18.39 -2.31
C ASP A 98 25.95 18.98 -2.69
N VAL A 99 25.94 20.17 -3.31
CA VAL A 99 24.71 20.81 -3.81
C VAL A 99 24.09 19.97 -4.93
N VAL A 100 24.92 19.52 -5.87
CA VAL A 100 24.46 18.71 -7.01
C VAL A 100 24.01 17.33 -6.53
N LYS A 101 24.76 16.68 -5.65
CA LYS A 101 24.37 15.39 -5.05
C LYS A 101 23.08 15.51 -4.25
N GLY A 102 22.94 16.54 -3.41
CA GLY A 102 21.75 16.79 -2.60
C GLY A 102 20.51 17.02 -3.47
N CYS A 103 20.61 17.87 -4.48
CA CYS A 103 19.51 18.12 -5.42
C CYS A 103 19.12 16.85 -6.20
N LEU A 104 20.09 16.09 -6.69
CA LEU A 104 19.82 14.82 -7.38
C LEU A 104 19.18 13.79 -6.46
N GLN A 105 19.59 13.74 -5.19
CA GLN A 105 19.00 12.85 -4.21
C GLN A 105 17.55 13.23 -3.93
N GLU A 106 17.27 14.52 -3.71
CA GLU A 106 15.91 15.00 -3.50
C GLU A 106 14.99 14.71 -4.69
N VAL A 107 15.49 14.90 -5.91
CA VAL A 107 14.74 14.54 -7.13
C VAL A 107 14.45 13.04 -7.19
N ARG A 108 15.42 12.19 -6.84
CA ARG A 108 15.22 10.73 -6.78
C ARG A 108 14.19 10.36 -5.72
N ASP A 109 14.27 10.94 -4.54
CA ASP A 109 13.35 10.65 -3.44
C ASP A 109 11.92 11.07 -3.81
N ARG A 110 11.74 12.25 -4.40
CA ARG A 110 10.45 12.71 -4.94
C ARG A 110 9.93 11.78 -6.04
N LYS A 111 10.79 11.33 -6.96
CA LYS A 111 10.42 10.37 -8.02
C LYS A 111 9.94 9.05 -7.39
N ASN A 112 10.70 8.49 -6.46
CA ASN A 112 10.37 7.22 -5.81
C ASN A 112 9.06 7.32 -5.01
N ALA A 113 8.86 8.42 -4.27
CA ALA A 113 7.61 8.67 -3.56
C ALA A 113 6.39 8.81 -4.51
N LYS A 114 6.58 9.32 -5.73
CA LYS A 114 5.51 9.36 -6.72
C LYS A 114 5.26 7.99 -7.36
N LEU A 115 6.30 7.18 -7.57
CA LEU A 115 6.17 5.81 -8.08
C LEU A 115 5.36 4.93 -7.14
N THR A 116 5.63 4.97 -5.84
CA THR A 116 4.84 4.21 -4.85
C THR A 116 3.36 4.61 -4.87
N VAL A 117 3.06 5.90 -4.97
CA VAL A 117 1.67 6.39 -5.11
C VAL A 117 1.01 5.88 -6.40
N ILE A 118 1.75 5.83 -7.51
CA ILE A 118 1.24 5.30 -8.78
C ILE A 118 0.93 3.80 -8.65
N GLU A 119 1.81 3.03 -8.02
CA GLU A 119 1.60 1.60 -7.77
C GLU A 119 0.35 1.36 -6.88
N GLU A 120 0.20 2.12 -5.80
CA GLU A 120 -0.99 2.05 -4.94
C GLU A 120 -2.28 2.38 -5.71
N LEU A 121 -2.25 3.40 -6.57
CA LEU A 121 -3.39 3.76 -7.41
C LEU A 121 -3.71 2.66 -8.44
N GLN A 122 -2.70 2.02 -9.03
CA GLN A 122 -2.90 0.89 -9.94
C GLN A 122 -3.56 -0.29 -9.24
N VAL A 123 -3.15 -0.62 -8.00
CA VAL A 123 -3.82 -1.65 -7.19
C VAL A 123 -5.29 -1.28 -6.95
N LYS A 124 -5.58 -0.03 -6.56
CA LYS A 124 -6.96 0.45 -6.35
C LYS A 124 -7.80 0.39 -7.63
N ILE A 125 -7.22 0.72 -8.78
CA ILE A 125 -7.88 0.62 -10.09
C ILE A 125 -8.22 -0.83 -10.40
N ASN A 126 -7.28 -1.76 -10.19
CA ASN A 126 -7.52 -3.18 -10.47
C ASN A 126 -8.61 -3.77 -9.56
N LEU A 127 -8.57 -3.49 -8.26
CA LEU A 127 -9.63 -3.90 -7.32
C LEU A 127 -10.99 -3.32 -7.72
N THR A 128 -11.02 -2.09 -8.23
CA THR A 128 -12.26 -1.46 -8.70
C THR A 128 -12.77 -2.11 -9.97
N LYS A 129 -11.89 -2.47 -10.92
CA LYS A 129 -12.25 -3.21 -12.13
C LYS A 129 -12.83 -4.59 -11.79
N GLU A 130 -12.17 -5.35 -10.93
CA GLU A 130 -12.68 -6.66 -10.48
C GLU A 130 -14.07 -6.53 -9.83
N ARG A 131 -14.28 -5.49 -9.00
CA ARG A 131 -15.61 -5.18 -8.43
C ARG A 131 -16.64 -4.81 -9.48
N MET A 132 -16.25 -4.14 -10.56
CA MET A 132 -17.14 -3.82 -11.67
C MET A 132 -17.48 -5.06 -12.49
N ASP A 133 -16.51 -5.93 -12.74
CA ASP A 133 -16.70 -7.18 -13.51
C ASP A 133 -17.52 -8.22 -12.73
N SER A 134 -17.39 -8.25 -11.39
CA SER A 134 -18.19 -9.13 -10.52
C SER A 134 -19.65 -8.69 -10.36
N LYS A 135 -19.98 -7.43 -10.68
CA LYS A 135 -21.36 -6.98 -10.67
C LYS A 135 -22.02 -7.48 -11.94
N ASP A 136 -23.08 -8.26 -11.78
CA ASP A 136 -23.96 -8.63 -12.89
C ASP A 136 -24.27 -7.36 -13.69
N SER A 137 -24.02 -7.41 -15.00
CA SER A 137 -24.39 -6.30 -15.88
C SER A 137 -25.89 -6.04 -15.72
N ILE A 138 -26.30 -4.77 -15.83
CA ILE A 138 -27.71 -4.37 -15.77
C ILE A 138 -28.57 -5.23 -16.72
N ALA A 139 -28.00 -5.67 -17.84
CA ALA A 139 -28.64 -6.60 -18.77
C ALA A 139 -28.94 -7.98 -18.14
N GLN A 140 -27.97 -8.58 -17.44
CA GLN A 140 -28.12 -9.88 -16.76
C GLN A 140 -29.12 -9.78 -15.61
N VAL A 141 -29.09 -8.69 -14.83
CA VAL A 141 -30.09 -8.44 -13.77
C VAL A 141 -31.50 -8.31 -14.36
N LYS A 142 -31.65 -7.58 -15.47
CA LYS A 142 -32.95 -7.47 -16.17
C LYS A 142 -33.46 -8.82 -16.66
N GLU A 143 -32.57 -9.67 -17.17
CA GLU A 143 -32.95 -11.01 -17.61
C GLU A 143 -33.37 -11.91 -16.44
N LYS A 144 -32.61 -11.89 -15.33
CA LYS A 144 -32.98 -12.58 -14.07
C LYS A 144 -34.36 -12.12 -13.56
N ILE A 145 -34.63 -10.81 -13.58
CA ILE A 145 -35.94 -10.24 -13.20
C ILE A 145 -37.04 -10.75 -14.15
N LYS A 146 -36.81 -10.77 -15.46
CA LYS A 146 -37.78 -11.27 -16.44
C LYS A 146 -38.10 -12.75 -16.21
N ALA A 147 -37.07 -13.57 -15.97
CA ALA A 147 -37.23 -14.99 -15.66
C ALA A 147 -38.02 -15.22 -14.36
N GLN A 148 -37.68 -14.49 -13.29
CA GLN A 148 -38.44 -14.54 -12.03
C GLN A 148 -39.90 -14.11 -12.22
N LYS A 149 -40.15 -13.06 -13.02
CA LYS A 149 -41.51 -12.59 -13.31
C LYS A 149 -42.34 -13.64 -14.05
N SER A 150 -41.74 -14.37 -15.01
CA SER A 150 -42.42 -15.50 -15.65
C SER A 150 -42.72 -16.64 -14.69
N LEU A 151 -41.81 -16.92 -13.74
CA LEU A 151 -41.99 -17.97 -12.74
C LEU A 151 -43.12 -17.62 -11.76
N ILE A 152 -43.20 -16.37 -11.30
CA ILE A 152 -44.30 -15.87 -10.45
C ILE A 152 -45.63 -16.03 -11.18
N SER A 153 -45.70 -15.67 -12.47
CA SER A 153 -46.92 -15.84 -13.26
C SER A 153 -47.38 -17.30 -13.38
N SER A 154 -46.46 -18.26 -13.50
CA SER A 154 -46.81 -19.68 -13.47
C SER A 154 -47.33 -20.12 -12.10
N PHE A 155 -46.68 -19.68 -11.01
CA PHE A 155 -47.13 -20.01 -9.66
C PHE A 155 -48.50 -19.42 -9.35
N ASP A 156 -48.81 -18.21 -9.82
CA ASP A 156 -50.14 -17.60 -9.65
C ASP A 156 -51.22 -18.42 -10.37
N LYS A 157 -50.94 -18.92 -11.58
CA LYS A 157 -51.88 -19.81 -12.31
C LYS A 157 -52.13 -21.11 -11.55
N GLU A 158 -51.09 -21.71 -10.98
CA GLU A 158 -51.26 -22.90 -10.14
C GLU A 158 -52.04 -22.60 -8.86
N ARG A 159 -51.75 -21.47 -8.21
CA ARG A 159 -52.50 -21.02 -7.03
C ARG A 159 -53.98 -20.91 -7.32
N VAL A 160 -54.36 -20.29 -8.43
CA VAL A 160 -55.76 -20.16 -8.88
C VAL A 160 -56.40 -21.53 -9.15
N LYS A 161 -55.67 -22.47 -9.77
CA LYS A 161 -56.16 -23.84 -9.98
C LYS A 161 -56.41 -24.55 -8.64
N HIS A 162 -55.49 -24.42 -7.69
CA HIS A 162 -55.61 -25.03 -6.38
C HIS A 162 -56.74 -24.39 -5.55
N THR A 163 -56.92 -23.07 -5.57
CA THR A 163 -58.06 -22.41 -4.92
C THR A 163 -59.38 -22.85 -5.52
N ASN A 164 -59.50 -22.86 -6.86
CA ASN A 164 -60.73 -23.34 -7.51
C ASN A 164 -61.03 -24.81 -7.17
N LYS A 165 -60.00 -25.66 -7.09
CA LYS A 165 -60.16 -27.05 -6.68
C LYS A 165 -60.57 -27.17 -5.21
N ARG A 166 -59.99 -26.35 -4.33
CA ARG A 166 -60.37 -26.25 -2.91
C ARG A 166 -61.84 -25.83 -2.76
N ASP A 167 -62.28 -24.81 -3.50
CA ASP A 167 -63.65 -24.30 -3.40
C ASP A 167 -64.65 -25.34 -3.92
N LYS A 168 -64.34 -26.03 -5.03
CA LYS A 168 -65.15 -27.16 -5.52
C LYS A 168 -65.25 -28.31 -4.51
N LEU A 169 -64.14 -28.64 -3.84
CA LEU A 169 -64.13 -29.66 -2.79
C LEU A 169 -64.94 -29.20 -1.58
N SER A 170 -64.78 -27.95 -1.16
CA SER A 170 -65.52 -27.36 -0.03
C SER A 170 -67.03 -27.35 -0.27
N SER A 171 -67.45 -27.09 -1.51
CA SER A 171 -68.85 -27.14 -1.94
C SER A 171 -69.35 -28.53 -2.29
N SER A 172 -68.51 -29.58 -2.15
CA SER A 172 -68.94 -30.95 -2.40
C SER A 172 -69.93 -31.41 -1.33
N ASP A 173 -71.02 -32.04 -1.77
CA ASP A 173 -72.06 -32.61 -0.91
C ASP A 173 -71.52 -33.51 0.21
N LYS A 174 -70.38 -34.19 -0.04
CA LYS A 174 -69.75 -35.02 0.99
C LYS A 174 -69.18 -34.19 2.13
N ILE A 175 -68.54 -33.06 1.83
CA ILE A 175 -67.94 -32.18 2.84
C ILE A 175 -69.02 -31.40 3.59
N THR A 176 -70.04 -30.91 2.90
CA THR A 176 -71.17 -30.22 3.55
C THR A 176 -71.93 -31.16 4.49
N LYS A 177 -72.17 -32.41 4.08
CA LYS A 177 -72.75 -33.46 4.95
C LYS A 177 -71.85 -33.79 6.14
N VAL A 178 -70.54 -33.96 5.93
CA VAL A 178 -69.59 -34.22 7.04
C VAL A 178 -69.56 -33.06 8.03
N ASN A 179 -69.61 -31.81 7.55
CA ASN A 179 -69.67 -30.63 8.42
C ASN A 179 -71.00 -30.54 9.17
N ALA A 180 -72.13 -30.85 8.53
CA ALA A 180 -73.43 -30.90 9.18
C ALA A 180 -73.46 -31.96 10.30
N ILE A 181 -72.98 -33.17 10.02
CA ILE A 181 -72.85 -34.25 11.02
C ILE A 181 -71.93 -33.82 12.17
N LYS A 182 -70.86 -33.06 11.88
CA LYS A 182 -69.94 -32.56 12.91
C LYS A 182 -70.59 -31.53 13.81
N GLU A 183 -71.42 -30.63 13.28
CA GLU A 183 -72.18 -29.67 14.09
C GLU A 183 -73.27 -30.35 14.90
N GLU A 184 -74.01 -31.29 14.32
CA GLU A 184 -74.97 -32.15 15.04
C GLU A 184 -74.27 -32.94 16.17
N GLY A 185 -73.07 -33.46 15.93
CA GLY A 185 -72.28 -34.13 16.96
C GLY A 185 -71.88 -33.21 18.11
N LYS A 186 -71.64 -31.92 17.85
CA LYS A 186 -71.34 -30.94 18.91
C LYS A 186 -72.58 -30.59 19.73
N THR A 187 -73.74 -30.40 19.09
CA THR A 187 -74.98 -30.08 19.81
C THR A 187 -75.41 -31.25 20.70
N VAL A 188 -75.40 -32.47 20.17
CA VAL A 188 -75.70 -33.69 20.96
C VAL A 188 -74.73 -33.85 22.13
N LYS A 189 -73.44 -33.54 21.94
CA LYS A 189 -72.45 -33.58 23.02
C LYS A 189 -72.77 -32.58 24.14
N LEU A 190 -73.18 -31.35 23.80
CA LEU A 190 -73.58 -30.33 24.77
C LEU A 190 -74.85 -30.73 25.51
N GLU A 191 -75.84 -31.29 24.81
CA GLU A 191 -77.08 -31.78 25.41
C GLU A 191 -76.83 -32.93 26.39
N LEU A 192 -76.00 -33.90 26.02
CA LEU A 192 -75.60 -35.00 26.90
C LEU A 192 -74.84 -34.51 28.13
N GLN A 193 -74.00 -33.48 27.97
CA GLN A 193 -73.26 -32.88 29.08
C GLN A 193 -74.20 -32.16 30.06
N SER A 194 -75.13 -31.37 29.55
CA SER A 194 -76.19 -30.73 30.37
C SER A 194 -77.04 -31.76 31.10
N LYS A 195 -77.44 -32.85 30.42
CA LYS A 195 -78.24 -33.93 31.03
C LYS A 195 -77.47 -34.71 32.08
N LYS A 196 -76.17 -34.90 31.89
CA LYS A 196 -75.27 -35.49 32.90
C LYS A 196 -75.18 -34.59 34.14
N GLU A 197 -75.02 -33.29 33.96
CA GLU A 197 -74.97 -32.32 35.06
C GLU A 197 -76.30 -32.30 35.84
N GLN A 198 -77.44 -32.40 35.16
CA GLN A 198 -78.75 -32.54 35.78
C GLN A 198 -78.87 -33.84 36.59
N LEU A 199 -78.48 -34.99 36.03
CA LEU A 199 -78.52 -36.27 36.76
C LEU A 199 -77.58 -36.28 37.97
N ASP A 200 -76.40 -35.66 37.88
CA ASP A 200 -75.50 -35.50 39.02
C ASP A 200 -76.13 -34.64 40.12
N SER A 201 -76.84 -33.57 39.74
CA SER A 201 -77.55 -32.72 40.70
C SER A 201 -78.69 -33.47 41.40
N GLN A 202 -79.50 -34.22 40.65
CA GLN A 202 -80.55 -35.09 41.20
C GLN A 202 -79.95 -36.16 42.10
N THR A 203 -78.89 -36.85 41.69
CA THR A 203 -78.26 -37.90 42.51
C THR A 203 -77.73 -37.33 43.83
N LYS A 204 -77.20 -36.09 43.83
CA LYS A 204 -76.79 -35.39 45.06
C LYS A 204 -77.98 -35.04 45.96
N GLU A 205 -79.09 -34.61 45.37
CA GLU A 205 -80.32 -34.28 46.10
C GLU A 205 -80.95 -35.53 46.72
N TRP A 206 -81.03 -36.63 45.97
CA TRP A 206 -81.49 -37.93 46.47
C TRP A 206 -80.58 -38.49 47.56
N ARG A 207 -79.25 -38.33 47.45
CA ARG A 207 -78.32 -38.70 48.55
C ARG A 207 -78.58 -37.90 49.83
N LYS A 208 -78.79 -36.59 49.72
CA LYS A 208 -79.14 -35.77 50.90
C LYS A 208 -80.44 -36.23 51.55
N LEU A 209 -81.47 -36.51 50.76
CA LEU A 209 -82.74 -37.03 51.28
C LEU A 209 -82.61 -38.43 51.90
N LEU A 210 -81.67 -39.25 51.42
CA LEU A 210 -81.39 -40.57 51.99
C LEU A 210 -80.61 -40.46 53.32
N ASP A 211 -79.63 -39.55 53.38
CA ASP A 211 -78.84 -39.26 54.59
C ASP A 211 -79.70 -38.60 55.69
N ASP A 212 -80.72 -37.80 55.32
CA ASP A 212 -81.69 -37.19 56.25
C ASP A 212 -82.78 -38.17 56.75
N ALA A 213 -82.87 -39.38 56.18
CA ALA A 213 -83.88 -40.40 56.50
C ALA A 213 -83.38 -41.53 57.42
N THR A 214 -82.12 -41.49 57.85
CA THR A 214 -81.49 -42.38 58.85
C THR A 214 -81.13 -41.63 60.12
#